data_AF-A0AAU3GJQ0-F1
#
_entry.id   AF-A0AAU3GJQ0-F1
#
_cell.length_a   1.000
_cell.length_b   1.000
_cell.length_c   1.000
_cell.angle_alpha   90.00
_cell.angle_beta   90.00
_cell.angle_gamma   90.00
#
_symmetry.space_group_name_H-M   'P 1'
#
loop_
_entity.id
_entity.type
_entity.pdbx_description
1 polymer ?
#
loop_
_entity_poly.entity_id
_entity_poly.type
_entity_poly.pdbx_seq_one_letter_code
_entity_poly.pdbx_strand_id
1 'polypeptide(L)'
;MATSGRPFDVDDQVEARVARQRILTLDSRPMLVVVLDEGVLHRPVGGAQVMRDQLAHLLDAAQRPEVVIQIVPIEAGAYSGLAGPFVIADFGGREVVYVDNALSGDVIEHAPDVATMKRLWESLRAEALPMKQSIELMTKVAETWT
;
A
#
# COMPACT_ATOMS: atom_id res chain seq x y z
N MET A 1 10.58 -4.48 -33.45
CA MET A 1 11.75 -3.87 -32.81
C MET A 1 11.83 -4.47 -31.41
N ALA A 2 12.80 -5.35 -31.20
CA ALA A 2 12.89 -6.21 -30.03
C ALA A 2 13.40 -5.42 -28.80
N THR A 3 12.69 -5.47 -27.69
CA THR A 3 13.26 -5.21 -26.36
C THR A 3 13.36 -6.56 -25.66
N SER A 4 14.56 -7.14 -25.72
CA SER A 4 14.91 -8.32 -24.95
C SER A 4 14.83 -7.99 -23.46
N GLY A 5 14.31 -8.91 -22.67
CA GLY A 5 14.36 -8.84 -21.22
C GLY A 5 15.80 -8.63 -20.78
N ARG A 6 16.08 -7.51 -20.11
CA ARG A 6 17.15 -7.49 -19.12
C ARG A 6 16.59 -8.23 -17.90
N PRO A 7 17.37 -9.12 -17.26
CA PRO A 7 17.06 -9.53 -15.90
C PRO A 7 16.89 -8.24 -15.09
N PHE A 8 15.78 -8.09 -14.39
CA PHE A 8 15.62 -7.00 -13.43
C PHE A 8 16.80 -7.12 -12.45
N ASP A 9 17.62 -6.07 -12.35
CA ASP A 9 18.61 -6.02 -11.30
C ASP A 9 17.85 -5.83 -9.99
N VAL A 10 17.69 -6.94 -9.27
CA VAL A 10 16.91 -7.00 -8.03
C VAL A 10 17.52 -6.05 -7.00
N ASP A 11 18.85 -5.90 -6.99
CA ASP A 11 19.55 -5.06 -6.04
C ASP A 11 19.25 -3.58 -6.32
N ASP A 12 19.27 -3.14 -7.58
CA ASP A 12 18.88 -1.77 -7.96
C ASP A 12 17.42 -1.46 -7.57
N GLN A 13 16.51 -2.41 -7.76
CA GLN A 13 15.09 -2.24 -7.39
C GLN A 13 14.91 -2.14 -5.88
N VAL A 14 15.61 -2.99 -5.12
CA VAL A 14 15.60 -2.96 -3.66
C VAL A 14 16.21 -1.65 -3.17
N GLU A 15 17.34 -1.21 -3.72
CA GLU A 15 17.97 0.05 -3.35
C GLU A 15 17.03 1.23 -3.61
N ALA A 16 16.40 1.28 -4.79
CA ALA A 16 15.43 2.32 -5.12
C ALA A 16 14.20 2.28 -4.20
N ARG A 17 13.75 1.09 -3.75
CA ARG A 17 12.64 0.93 -2.80
C ARG A 17 13.03 1.45 -1.41
N VAL A 18 14.22 1.10 -0.92
CA VAL A 18 14.77 1.54 0.38
C VAL A 18 15.01 3.04 0.39
N ALA A 19 15.55 3.60 -0.70
CA ALA A 19 15.76 5.04 -0.84
C ALA A 19 14.45 5.82 -0.70
N ARG A 20 13.35 5.32 -1.28
CA ARG A 20 12.01 5.95 -1.15
C ARG A 20 11.48 5.91 0.28
N GLN A 21 11.74 4.84 1.04
CA GLN A 21 11.27 4.75 2.44
C GLN A 21 11.83 5.88 3.32
N ARG A 22 13.00 6.44 2.98
CA ARG A 22 13.61 7.57 3.71
C ARG A 22 12.71 8.81 3.74
N ILE A 23 11.82 8.99 2.75
CA ILE A 23 10.86 10.11 2.71
C ILE A 23 9.96 10.12 3.95
N LEU A 24 9.60 8.94 4.47
CA LEU A 24 8.74 8.80 5.66
C LEU A 24 9.46 9.13 6.98
N THR A 25 10.77 9.39 6.93
CA THR A 25 11.58 9.77 8.10
C THR A 25 12.03 11.23 8.09
N LEU A 26 11.71 11.98 7.03
CA LEU A 26 12.04 13.40 6.95
C LEU A 26 11.20 14.24 7.94
N ASP A 27 11.68 15.45 8.25
CA ASP A 27 10.89 16.42 9.04
C ASP A 27 9.63 16.85 8.28
N SER A 28 9.73 16.96 6.94
CA SER A 28 8.62 17.24 6.03
C SER A 28 7.94 15.98 5.50
N ARG A 29 7.91 14.90 6.31
CA ARG A 29 7.28 13.62 5.92
C ARG A 29 5.79 13.80 5.60
N PRO A 30 5.25 13.09 4.59
CA PRO A 30 3.83 13.15 4.28
C PRO A 30 3.01 12.36 5.30
N MET A 31 1.73 12.67 5.40
CA MET A 31 0.75 11.74 5.96
C MET A 31 0.61 10.55 5.00
N LEU A 32 0.90 9.35 5.49
CA LEU A 32 0.78 8.12 4.72
C LEU A 32 -0.47 7.36 5.19
N VAL A 33 -1.47 7.27 4.33
CA VAL A 33 -2.67 6.47 4.57
C VAL A 33 -2.67 5.29 3.62
N VAL A 34 -2.77 4.08 4.16
CA VAL A 34 -2.73 2.83 3.40
C VAL A 34 -3.98 2.03 3.72
N VAL A 35 -4.66 1.57 2.67
CA VAL A 35 -5.74 0.61 2.76
C VAL A 35 -5.25 -0.69 2.12
N LEU A 36 -5.26 -1.78 2.88
CA LEU A 36 -4.79 -3.09 2.43
C LEU A 36 -5.94 -4.10 2.43
N ASP A 37 -5.93 -5.00 1.47
CA ASP A 37 -6.77 -6.20 1.47
C ASP A 37 -6.27 -7.19 2.53
N GLU A 38 -7.13 -7.74 3.37
CA GLU A 38 -6.73 -8.74 4.37
C GLU A 38 -6.04 -9.96 3.74
N GLY A 39 -6.41 -10.37 2.52
CA GLY A 39 -5.83 -11.50 1.82
C GLY A 39 -4.32 -11.39 1.59
N VAL A 40 -3.75 -10.17 1.58
CA VAL A 40 -2.29 -9.98 1.47
C VAL A 40 -1.55 -10.39 2.74
N LEU A 41 -2.21 -10.35 3.90
CA LEU A 41 -1.62 -10.71 5.19
C LEU A 41 -1.46 -12.24 5.34
N HIS A 42 -2.24 -13.00 4.57
CA HIS A 42 -2.30 -14.47 4.58
C HIS A 42 -1.54 -15.14 3.43
N ARG A 43 -1.08 -14.37 2.44
CA ARG A 43 -0.41 -14.95 1.27
C ARG A 43 1.05 -15.30 1.60
N PRO A 44 1.48 -16.57 1.48
CA PRO A 44 2.84 -16.97 1.84
C PRO A 44 3.84 -16.44 0.81
N VAL A 45 4.56 -15.38 1.18
CA VAL A 45 5.63 -14.78 0.36
C VAL A 45 6.92 -14.79 1.17
N GLY A 46 7.96 -15.46 0.66
CA GLY A 46 9.26 -15.57 1.36
C GLY A 46 9.28 -16.50 2.58
N GLY A 47 8.16 -17.15 2.90
CA GLY A 47 8.03 -18.10 4.02
C GLY A 47 7.51 -17.45 5.31
N ALA A 48 7.27 -18.29 6.33
CA ALA A 48 6.62 -17.87 7.58
C ALA A 48 7.42 -16.80 8.34
N GLN A 49 8.74 -16.96 8.45
CA GLN A 49 9.59 -15.96 9.12
C GLN A 49 9.51 -14.60 8.44
N VAL A 50 9.58 -14.55 7.10
CA VAL A 50 9.48 -13.30 6.33
C VAL A 50 8.12 -12.64 6.57
N MET A 51 7.02 -13.38 6.48
CA MET A 51 5.68 -12.82 6.71
C MET A 51 5.51 -12.29 8.13
N ARG A 52 6.04 -12.99 9.13
CA ARG A 52 6.04 -12.51 10.52
C ARG A 52 6.78 -11.19 10.65
N ASP A 53 7.98 -11.10 10.08
CA ASP A 53 8.80 -9.89 10.14
C ASP A 53 8.16 -8.72 9.38
N GLN A 54 7.50 -8.98 8.24
CA GLN A 54 6.74 -7.97 7.50
C GLN A 54 5.57 -7.41 8.32
N LEU A 55 4.77 -8.27 8.96
CA LEU A 55 3.64 -7.83 9.79
C LEU A 55 4.11 -7.10 11.04
N ALA A 56 5.19 -7.55 11.68
CA ALA A 56 5.81 -6.85 12.80
C ALA A 56 6.27 -5.44 12.38
N HIS A 57 6.85 -5.30 11.18
CA HIS A 57 7.25 -4.00 10.65
C HIS A 57 6.04 -3.08 10.38
N LEU A 58 4.94 -3.59 9.82
CA LEU A 58 3.71 -2.81 9.63
C LEU A 58 3.11 -2.35 10.96
N LEU A 59 3.12 -3.21 11.97
CA LEU A 59 2.64 -2.89 13.33
C LEU A 59 3.50 -1.80 13.99
N ASP A 60 4.83 -1.86 13.84
CA ASP A 60 5.73 -0.80 14.30
C ASP A 60 5.49 0.52 13.56
N ALA A 61 5.36 0.47 12.23
CA ALA A 61 5.09 1.65 11.41
C ALA A 61 3.77 2.33 11.81
N ALA A 62 2.73 1.54 12.12
CA ALA A 62 1.42 2.04 12.55
C ALA A 62 1.44 2.74 13.91
N GLN A 63 2.54 2.69 14.67
CA GLN A 63 2.69 3.48 15.90
C GLN A 63 3.00 4.96 15.62
N ARG A 64 3.42 5.30 14.40
CA ARG A 64 3.72 6.68 14.01
C ARG A 64 2.44 7.45 13.72
N PRO A 65 2.25 8.67 14.24
CA PRO A 65 1.03 9.44 14.03
C PRO A 65 0.81 9.85 12.56
N GLU A 66 1.86 9.86 11.74
CA GLU A 66 1.79 10.16 10.31
C GLU A 66 1.50 8.91 9.43
N VAL A 67 1.34 7.73 10.03
CA VAL A 67 1.07 6.48 9.31
C VAL A 67 -0.26 5.90 9.77
N VAL A 68 -1.17 5.75 8.82
CA VAL A 68 -2.49 5.14 9.03
C VAL A 68 -2.56 3.89 8.15
N ILE A 69 -2.74 2.73 8.78
CA ILE A 69 -2.96 1.46 8.08
C ILE A 69 -4.37 0.98 8.43
N GLN A 70 -5.19 0.79 7.41
CA GLN A 70 -6.51 0.19 7.51
C GLN A 70 -6.58 -1.09 6.69
N ILE A 71 -7.26 -2.11 7.20
CA ILE A 71 -7.46 -3.39 6.52
C ILE A 71 -8.90 -3.50 6.06
N VAL A 72 -9.12 -3.82 4.79
CA VAL A 72 -10.42 -4.27 4.27
C VAL A 72 -10.55 -5.75 4.63
N PRO A 73 -11.53 -6.11 5.48
CA PRO A 73 -11.66 -7.46 5.99
C PRO A 73 -12.22 -8.39 4.91
N ILE A 74 -11.92 -9.69 4.98
CA ILE A 74 -12.41 -10.70 4.03
C ILE A 74 -13.94 -10.68 3.94
N GLU A 75 -14.63 -10.40 5.05
CA GLU A 75 -16.09 -10.34 5.13
C GLU A 75 -16.71 -9.20 4.30
N ALA A 76 -15.93 -8.18 3.92
CA ALA A 76 -16.40 -7.13 3.01
C ALA A 76 -16.72 -7.68 1.60
N GLY A 77 -16.16 -8.84 1.24
CA GLY A 77 -16.42 -9.49 -0.04
C GLY A 77 -15.91 -8.67 -1.23
N ALA A 78 -16.76 -8.47 -2.23
CA ALA A 78 -16.38 -7.69 -3.41
C ALA A 78 -16.40 -6.19 -3.10
N TYR A 79 -15.23 -5.56 -3.12
CA TYR A 79 -15.07 -4.12 -2.95
C TYR A 79 -14.24 -3.52 -4.08
N SER A 80 -14.27 -2.20 -4.17
CA SER A 80 -13.74 -1.47 -5.33
C SER A 80 -12.20 -1.56 -5.49
N GLY A 81 -11.47 -2.04 -4.48
CA GLY A 81 -10.00 -2.15 -4.49
C GLY A 81 -9.50 -3.36 -5.25
N LEU A 82 -10.40 -4.33 -5.50
CA LEU A 82 -10.11 -5.49 -6.34
C LEU A 82 -9.84 -5.13 -7.81
N ALA A 83 -10.18 -3.90 -8.23
CA ALA A 83 -9.87 -3.40 -9.57
C ALA A 83 -8.37 -3.10 -9.78
N GLY A 84 -7.59 -2.96 -8.71
CA GLY A 84 -6.14 -2.78 -8.77
C GLY A 84 -5.62 -1.68 -7.84
N PRO A 85 -4.30 -1.66 -7.61
CA PRO A 85 -3.67 -0.68 -6.73
C PRO A 85 -3.56 0.69 -7.40
N PHE A 86 -3.64 1.74 -6.58
CA PHE A 86 -3.30 3.09 -6.98
C PHE A 86 -2.79 3.90 -5.78
N VAL A 87 -2.13 5.01 -6.05
CA VAL A 87 -1.62 5.95 -5.05
C VAL A 87 -2.06 7.35 -5.43
N ILE A 88 -2.59 8.11 -4.47
CA ILE A 88 -2.86 9.54 -4.62
C ILE A 88 -1.77 10.30 -3.87
N ALA A 89 -1.08 11.21 -4.55
CA ALA A 89 -0.07 12.07 -3.96
C ALA A 89 -0.51 13.53 -4.07
N ASP A 90 -0.44 14.26 -2.94
CA ASP A 90 -0.70 15.70 -2.86
C ASP A 90 0.63 16.45 -2.65
N PHE A 91 0.94 17.36 -3.57
CA PHE A 91 2.11 18.24 -3.52
C PHE A 91 1.73 19.68 -3.18
N GLY A 92 0.90 19.88 -2.15
CA GLY A 92 0.47 21.20 -1.69
C GLY A 92 -0.57 21.82 -2.63
N GLY A 93 -1.58 21.05 -3.04
CA GLY A 93 -2.67 21.47 -3.93
C GLY A 93 -2.51 21.00 -5.38
N ARG A 94 -1.38 20.37 -5.71
CA ARG A 94 -1.24 19.59 -6.95
C ARG A 94 -1.36 18.11 -6.64
N GLU A 95 -2.51 17.54 -6.99
CA GLU A 95 -2.82 16.13 -6.77
C GLU A 95 -2.54 15.32 -8.04
N VAL A 96 -1.86 14.19 -7.88
CA VAL A 96 -1.60 13.24 -8.97
C VAL A 96 -1.97 11.84 -8.52
N VAL A 97 -2.40 11.01 -9.47
CA VAL A 97 -2.66 9.59 -9.21
C VAL A 97 -1.65 8.76 -9.97
N TYR A 98 -1.04 7.80 -9.28
CA TYR A 98 -0.26 6.75 -9.91
C TYR A 98 -1.07 5.47 -9.89
N VAL A 99 -1.30 4.87 -11.05
CA VAL A 99 -1.90 3.54 -11.19
C VAL A 99 -0.83 2.58 -11.68
N ASP A 100 -0.74 1.41 -11.06
CA ASP A 100 0.25 0.40 -11.41
C ASP A 100 -0.43 -0.80 -12.06
N ASN A 101 0.10 -1.26 -13.19
CA ASN A 101 -0.35 -2.47 -13.86
C ASN A 101 0.84 -3.40 -14.13
N ALA A 102 0.56 -4.61 -14.61
CA ALA A 102 1.59 -5.65 -14.80
C ALA A 102 2.67 -5.28 -15.84
N LEU A 103 2.43 -4.29 -16.70
CA LEU A 103 3.32 -3.88 -17.78
C LEU A 103 4.00 -2.53 -17.49
N SER A 104 3.27 -1.58 -16.93
CA SER A 104 3.75 -0.22 -16.66
C SER A 104 2.92 0.46 -15.57
N GLY A 105 3.45 1.56 -15.05
CA GLY A 105 2.69 2.51 -14.26
C GLY A 105 2.35 3.76 -15.05
N ASP A 106 1.19 4.33 -14.80
CA ASP A 106 0.71 5.56 -15.43
C ASP A 106 0.48 6.65 -14.39
N VAL A 107 0.93 7.87 -14.71
CA VAL A 107 0.68 9.07 -13.89
C VAL A 107 -0.46 9.85 -14.50
N ILE A 108 -1.52 10.06 -13.71
CA ILE A 108 -2.73 10.77 -14.08
C ILE A 108 -2.72 12.13 -13.37
N GLU A 109 -2.69 13.20 -14.17
CA GLU A 109 -2.76 14.59 -13.68
C GLU A 109 -4.05 15.31 -14.13
N HIS A 110 -4.85 14.68 -15.00
CA HIS A 110 -6.11 15.26 -15.48
C HIS A 110 -7.12 15.35 -14.33
N ALA A 111 -7.47 16.57 -13.93
CA ALA A 111 -8.21 16.84 -12.70
C ALA A 111 -9.55 16.08 -12.54
N PRO A 112 -10.40 15.92 -13.59
CA PRO A 112 -11.61 15.10 -13.50
C PRO A 112 -11.34 13.62 -13.18
N ASP A 113 -10.25 13.06 -13.69
CA ASP A 113 -9.87 11.66 -13.45
C ASP A 113 -9.30 11.51 -12.03
N VAL A 114 -8.45 12.43 -11.60
CA VAL A 114 -7.98 12.51 -10.20
C VAL A 114 -9.15 12.61 -9.23
N ALA A 115 -10.15 13.45 -9.51
CA ALA A 115 -11.35 13.57 -8.69
C ALA A 115 -12.16 12.27 -8.66
N THR A 116 -12.16 11.49 -9.74
CA THR A 116 -12.80 10.17 -9.79
C THR A 116 -12.09 9.16 -8.90
N MET A 117 -10.76 9.13 -8.96
CA MET A 117 -9.94 8.27 -8.10
C MET A 117 -10.04 8.64 -6.63
N LYS A 118 -10.21 9.93 -6.30
CA LYS A 118 -10.49 10.37 -4.92
C LYS A 118 -11.84 9.88 -4.40
N ARG A 119 -12.88 9.85 -5.25
CA ARG A 119 -14.18 9.26 -4.86
C ARG A 119 -14.04 7.76 -4.61
N LEU A 120 -13.29 7.07 -5.47
CA LEU A 120 -12.97 5.66 -5.28
C LEU A 120 -12.23 5.44 -3.95
N TRP A 121 -11.23 6.26 -3.65
CA TRP A 121 -10.50 6.22 -2.38
C TRP A 121 -11.40 6.35 -1.15
N GLU A 122 -12.36 7.28 -1.15
CA GLU A 122 -13.30 7.40 -0.02
C GLU A 122 -14.20 6.17 0.11
N SER A 123 -14.67 5.61 -1.01
CA SER A 123 -15.42 4.34 -0.98
C SER A 123 -14.58 3.19 -0.42
N LEU A 124 -13.29 3.09 -0.78
CA LEU A 124 -12.38 2.07 -0.22
C LEU A 124 -12.23 2.21 1.29
N ARG A 125 -12.03 3.44 1.77
CA ARG A 125 -11.87 3.70 3.19
C ARG A 125 -13.13 3.39 4.00
N ALA A 126 -14.31 3.50 3.40
CA ALA A 126 -15.57 3.16 4.05
C ALA A 126 -15.73 1.65 4.30
N GLU A 127 -15.13 0.81 3.46
CA GLU A 127 -15.13 -0.66 3.61
C GLU A 127 -14.03 -1.15 4.57
N ALA A 128 -13.03 -0.31 4.85
CA ALA A 128 -11.90 -0.68 5.68
C ALA A 128 -12.21 -0.58 7.17
N LEU A 129 -11.66 -1.50 7.96
CA LEU A 129 -11.76 -1.48 9.41
C LEU A 129 -11.19 -0.17 10.00
N PRO A 130 -11.72 0.30 11.13
CA PRO A 130 -11.07 1.35 11.92
C PRO A 130 -9.62 0.96 12.30
N MET A 131 -8.75 1.96 12.48
CA MET A 131 -7.31 1.74 12.76
C MET A 131 -7.05 0.72 13.89
N LYS A 132 -7.77 0.84 15.00
CA LYS A 132 -7.60 -0.06 16.14
C LYS A 132 -7.91 -1.52 15.78
N GLN A 133 -9.01 -1.74 15.05
CA GLN A 133 -9.43 -3.08 14.61
C GLN A 133 -8.48 -3.63 13.54
N SER A 134 -7.94 -2.76 12.68
CA SER A 134 -6.91 -3.12 11.71
C SER A 134 -5.62 -3.61 12.38
N ILE A 135 -5.17 -2.93 13.44
CA ILE A 135 -4.01 -3.34 14.25
C ILE A 135 -4.27 -4.67 14.98
N GLU A 136 -5.45 -4.84 15.57
CA GLU A 136 -5.86 -6.08 16.22
C GLU A 136 -5.86 -7.26 15.23
N LEU A 137 -6.38 -7.05 14.01
CA LEU A 137 -6.38 -8.06 12.96
C LEU A 137 -4.95 -8.41 12.53
N MET A 138 -4.11 -7.42 12.19
CA MET A 138 -2.72 -7.66 11.81
C MET A 138 -1.92 -8.41 12.90
N THR A 139 -2.16 -8.09 14.17
CA THR A 139 -1.53 -8.78 15.32
C THR A 139 -1.91 -10.25 15.35
N LYS A 140 -3.21 -10.56 15.22
CA LYS A 140 -3.70 -11.95 15.17
C LYS A 140 -3.13 -12.72 13.99
N VAL A 141 -3.08 -12.11 12.79
CA VAL A 141 -2.52 -12.77 11.61
C VAL A 141 -1.02 -13.04 11.80
N ALA A 142 -0.27 -12.13 12.42
CA ALA A 142 1.16 -12.32 12.68
C ALA A 142 1.45 -13.57 13.54
N GLU A 143 0.58 -13.90 14.50
CA GLU A 143 0.69 -15.09 15.35
C GLU A 143 0.49 -16.40 14.56
N THR A 144 -0.18 -16.36 13.41
CA THR A 144 -0.42 -17.54 12.57
C THR A 144 0.81 -17.96 11.76
N TRP A 145 1.76 -17.05 11.55
CA TRP A 145 2.99 -17.32 10.81
C TRP A 145 4.05 -17.95 11.73
N THR A 146 3.88 -19.22 12.11
CA THR A 146 4.78 -19.97 13.03
C THR A 146 6.01 -20.56 12.35
#